data_AF-A0AAW8ICH8-F1
#
_entry.id   AF-A0AAW8ICH8-F1
#
_cell.length_a   1.000
_cell.length_b   1.000
_cell.length_c   1.000
_cell.angle_alpha   90.00
_cell.angle_beta   90.00
_cell.angle_gamma   90.00
#
_symmetry.space_group_name_H-M   'P 1'
#
loop_
_entity.id
_entity.type
_entity.pdbx_description
1 polymer ?
#
loop_
_entity_poly.entity_id
_entity_poly.type
_entity_poly.pdbx_seq_one_letter_code
_entity_poly.pdbx_strand_id
1 'polypeptide(L)'
;MTSRWDDRYSQEEFAYGEEPNNYLKEQLSKLTVGSILFPAEGKGRNAVFAVHMGWNVSAFDISVEGKWRNADLPEIKKSTSGGMSLAQ
;
A
#
# COMPACT_ATOMS: atom_id res chain seq x y z
N MET A 1 -17.32 -8.01 12.06
CA MET A 1 -17.11 -6.61 11.63
C MET A 1 -16.27 -6.49 10.36
N THR A 2 -15.53 -7.52 9.93
CA THR A 2 -14.74 -7.52 8.68
C THR A 2 -15.58 -7.73 7.40
N SER A 3 -16.73 -8.42 7.50
CA SER A 3 -17.50 -8.86 6.31
C SER A 3 -17.91 -7.73 5.36
N ARG A 4 -18.29 -6.54 5.85
CA ARG A 4 -18.68 -5.41 4.99
C ARG A 4 -17.53 -4.94 4.07
N TRP A 5 -16.30 -5.02 4.55
CA TRP A 5 -15.13 -4.63 3.77
C TRP A 5 -14.64 -5.77 2.89
N ASP A 6 -14.71 -7.00 3.38
CA ASP A 6 -14.42 -8.18 2.57
C ASP A 6 -15.36 -8.25 1.35
N ASP A 7 -16.68 -8.07 1.53
CA ASP A 7 -17.66 -8.04 0.43
C ASP A 7 -17.42 -6.89 -0.57
N ARG A 8 -16.91 -5.74 -0.09
CA ARG A 8 -16.61 -4.58 -0.95
C ARG A 8 -15.36 -4.81 -1.81
N TYR A 9 -14.38 -5.54 -1.29
CA TYR A 9 -13.09 -5.76 -1.94
C TYR A 9 -12.95 -7.15 -2.59
N SER A 10 -13.96 -8.02 -2.45
CA SER A 10 -14.01 -9.34 -3.09
C SER A 10 -14.16 -9.28 -4.61
N GLN A 11 -14.51 -8.12 -5.17
CA GLN A 11 -14.56 -7.92 -6.62
C GLN A 11 -13.15 -7.71 -7.16
N GLU A 12 -12.85 -8.28 -8.33
CA GLU A 12 -11.50 -8.22 -8.93
C GLU A 12 -11.10 -6.78 -9.28
N GLU A 13 -12.07 -5.97 -9.67
CA GLU A 13 -11.93 -4.55 -10.00
C GLU A 13 -11.47 -3.72 -8.79
N PHE A 14 -10.58 -2.76 -9.05
CA PHE A 14 -10.18 -1.79 -8.03
C PHE A 14 -11.33 -0.81 -7.82
N ALA A 15 -11.93 -0.82 -6.61
CA ALA A 15 -13.01 0.10 -6.23
C ALA A 15 -12.69 1.59 -6.46
N TYR A 16 -11.42 1.94 -6.61
CA TYR A 16 -10.94 3.31 -6.87
C TYR A 16 -9.97 3.41 -8.06
N GLY A 17 -9.87 2.38 -8.89
CA GLY A 17 -8.85 2.28 -9.95
C GLY A 17 -7.44 1.93 -9.42
N GLU A 18 -6.51 1.75 -10.35
CA GLU A 18 -5.13 1.29 -10.09
C GLU A 18 -4.14 2.44 -9.88
N GLU A 19 -4.45 3.61 -10.43
CA GLU A 19 -3.61 4.80 -10.29
C GLU A 19 -3.63 5.33 -8.84
N PRO A 20 -2.49 5.87 -8.35
CA PRO A 20 -2.43 6.49 -7.04
C PRO A 20 -3.38 7.69 -6.96
N ASN A 21 -3.74 8.06 -5.74
CA ASN A 21 -4.45 9.31 -5.52
C ASN A 21 -3.61 10.50 -6.03
N ASN A 22 -4.21 11.36 -6.86
CA ASN A 22 -3.52 12.52 -7.46
C ASN A 22 -2.94 13.48 -6.41
N TYR A 23 -3.70 13.77 -5.35
CA TYR A 23 -3.21 14.63 -4.27
C TYR A 23 -1.99 14.01 -3.59
N LEU A 24 -2.03 12.71 -3.29
CA LEU A 24 -0.91 12.00 -2.69
C LEU A 24 0.33 12.05 -3.59
N LYS A 25 0.16 11.79 -4.88
CA LYS A 25 1.23 11.89 -5.89
C LYS A 25 1.87 13.28 -5.91
N GLU A 26 1.06 14.34 -5.85
CA GLU A 26 1.53 15.72 -5.81
C GLU A 26 2.24 16.11 -4.51
N GLN A 27 1.86 15.51 -3.37
CA GLN A 27 2.52 15.80 -2.10
C GLN A 27 3.84 15.04 -1.95
N LEU A 28 3.87 13.75 -2.31
CA LEU A 28 5.08 12.94 -2.18
C LEU A 28 6.25 13.47 -3.01
N SER A 29 5.98 14.06 -4.17
CA SER A 29 7.01 14.66 -5.03
C SER A 29 7.68 15.90 -4.42
N LYS A 30 7.08 16.52 -3.40
CA LYS A 30 7.61 17.70 -2.71
C LYS A 30 8.41 17.35 -1.46
N LEU A 31 8.30 16.12 -0.98
CA LEU A 31 8.92 15.68 0.27
C LEU A 31 10.24 14.98 -0.01
N THR A 32 11.17 15.10 0.93
CA THR A 32 12.38 14.27 0.89
C THR A 32 11.99 12.83 1.23
N VAL A 33 12.48 11.90 0.40
CA VAL A 33 12.22 10.47 0.57
C VAL A 33 12.72 10.00 1.93
N GLY A 34 11.87 9.23 2.61
CA GLY A 34 12.17 8.63 3.91
C GLY A 34 11.32 7.39 4.13
N SER A 35 10.75 7.25 5.33
CA SER A 35 9.81 6.18 5.65
C SER A 35 8.38 6.71 5.70
N ILE A 36 7.42 5.90 5.26
CA ILE A 36 5.99 6.28 5.22
C ILE A 36 5.10 5.11 5.64
N LEU A 37 4.00 5.41 6.32
CA LEU A 37 2.99 4.43 6.77
C LEU A 37 1.64 4.69 6.10
N PHE A 38 1.07 3.66 5.48
CA PHE A 38 -0.27 3.64 4.88
C PHE A 38 -1.21 2.70 5.66
N PRO A 39 -1.96 3.23 6.64
CA PRO A 39 -2.98 2.44 7.34
C PRO A 39 -4.25 2.31 6.50
N ALA A 40 -4.94 1.18 6.59
CA ALA A 40 -6.19 0.89 5.87
C ALA A 40 -6.06 1.13 4.34
N GLU A 41 -4.95 0.67 3.77
CA GLU A 41 -4.56 0.97 2.39
C GLU A 41 -5.40 0.21 1.34
N GLY A 42 -6.19 -0.78 1.76
CA GLY A 42 -6.86 -1.71 0.88
C GLY A 42 -5.87 -2.35 -0.11
N LYS A 43 -6.22 -2.35 -1.39
CA LYS A 43 -5.47 -3.03 -2.46
C LYS A 43 -4.06 -2.45 -2.77
N GLY A 44 -3.57 -1.42 -2.08
CA GLY A 44 -2.14 -1.06 -2.12
C GLY A 44 -1.69 0.03 -3.11
N ARG A 45 -2.59 0.68 -3.87
CA ARG A 45 -2.21 1.55 -5.00
C ARG A 45 -1.29 2.72 -4.63
N ASN A 46 -1.49 3.37 -3.49
CA ASN A 46 -0.66 4.51 -3.09
C ASN A 46 0.68 4.02 -2.56
N ALA A 47 0.66 2.91 -1.83
CA ALA A 47 1.86 2.29 -1.29
C ALA A 47 2.79 1.78 -2.40
N VAL A 48 2.25 1.12 -3.43
CA VAL A 48 2.99 0.72 -4.63
C VAL A 48 3.64 1.92 -5.30
N PHE A 49 2.89 3.01 -5.48
CA PHE A 49 3.42 4.24 -6.06
C PHE A 49 4.57 4.84 -5.22
N ALA A 50 4.42 4.88 -3.89
CA ALA A 50 5.46 5.39 -2.99
C ALA A 50 6.75 4.54 -3.03
N VAL A 51 6.64 3.21 -3.14
CA VAL A 51 7.80 2.32 -3.34
C VAL A 51 8.55 2.68 -4.62
N HIS A 52 7.83 2.91 -5.73
CA HIS A 52 8.45 3.33 -7.00
C HIS A 52 9.13 4.70 -6.93
N MET A 53 8.68 5.58 -6.02
CA MET A 53 9.32 6.85 -5.71
C MET A 53 10.53 6.72 -4.76
N GLY A 54 10.89 5.50 -4.33
CA GLY A 54 12.03 5.22 -3.47
C GLY A 54 11.74 5.27 -1.96
N TRP A 55 10.47 5.41 -1.56
CA TRP A 55 10.11 5.42 -0.14
C TRP A 55 10.29 4.06 0.51
N ASN A 56 10.67 4.07 1.79
CA ASN A 56 10.56 2.90 2.66
C ASN A 56 9.14 2.79 3.21
N VAL A 57 8.34 1.91 2.60
CA VAL A 57 6.88 1.90 2.79
C VAL A 57 6.45 0.83 3.79
N SER A 58 5.67 1.25 4.79
CA SER A 58 4.86 0.40 5.67
C SER A 58 3.39 0.53 5.36
N ALA A 59 2.65 -0.57 5.38
CA ALA A 59 1.21 -0.52 5.15
C ALA A 59 0.49 -1.76 5.67
N PHE A 60 -0.79 -1.59 6.00
CA PHE A 60 -1.64 -2.69 6.42
C PHE A 60 -3.11 -2.37 6.14
N ASP A 61 -3.93 -3.42 6.03
CA ASP A 61 -5.38 -3.32 5.99
C ASP A 61 -5.99 -4.42 6.87
N ILE A 62 -7.19 -4.16 7.39
CA ILE A 62 -7.93 -5.12 8.23
C ILE A 62 -8.67 -6.17 7.38
N SER A 63 -8.97 -5.86 6.12
CA SER A 63 -9.68 -6.74 5.20
C SER A 63 -8.74 -7.79 4.61
N VAL A 64 -9.23 -9.03 4.56
CA VAL A 64 -8.51 -10.13 3.94
C VAL A 64 -8.50 -9.98 2.41
N GLU A 65 -9.54 -9.41 1.84
CA GLU A 65 -9.64 -9.11 0.40
C GLU A 65 -8.94 -7.80 0.03
N GLY A 66 -8.75 -6.91 1.02
CA GLY A 66 -7.78 -5.80 0.95
C GLY A 66 -6.33 -6.25 1.02
N LYS A 67 -6.04 -7.56 1.07
CA LYS A 67 -4.66 -8.04 1.07
C LYS A 67 -4.00 -7.70 -0.26
N TRP A 68 -2.88 -7.01 -0.11
CA TRP A 68 -1.95 -6.62 -1.14
C TRP A 68 -1.69 -7.73 -2.16
N ARG A 69 -1.90 -7.43 -3.45
CA ARG A 69 -1.37 -8.25 -4.53
C ARG A 69 0.14 -8.00 -4.61
N ASN A 70 0.89 -8.79 -3.84
CA ASN A 70 2.36 -8.83 -3.77
C ASN A 70 3.07 -9.14 -5.11
N ALA A 71 2.35 -9.26 -6.23
CA ALA A 71 2.91 -9.78 -7.48
C ALA A 71 3.85 -8.80 -8.19
N ASP A 72 3.76 -7.49 -7.92
CA ASP A 72 4.47 -6.45 -8.69
C ASP A 72 5.57 -5.69 -7.92
N LEU A 73 5.97 -6.16 -6.73
CA LEU A 73 7.00 -5.48 -5.93
C LEU A 73 8.08 -6.46 -5.45
N PRO A 74 9.39 -6.12 -5.58
CA PRO A 74 10.46 -6.92 -5.00
C PRO A 74 10.22 -7.02 -3.48
N GLU A 75 10.19 -8.27 -2.99
CA GLU A 75 9.82 -8.71 -1.64
C GLU A 75 9.66 -7.62 -0.58
N ILE A 76 8.44 -7.10 -0.43
CA ILE A 76 8.06 -6.40 0.81
C ILE A 76 7.87 -7.47 1.88
N LYS A 77 8.91 -7.70 2.68
CA LYS A 77 8.86 -8.62 3.81
C LYS A 77 7.81 -8.11 4.80
N LYS A 78 6.77 -8.93 5.04
CA LYS A 78 5.78 -8.71 6.08
C LYS A 78 6.49 -8.58 7.44
N SER A 79 6.62 -7.35 7.93
CA SER A 79 7.13 -7.08 9.27
C SER A 79 6.05 -7.44 10.29
N THR A 80 6.23 -8.55 11.03
CA THR A 80 5.42 -8.88 12.21
C THR A 80 5.83 -8.06 13.44
N SER A 81 6.89 -7.26 13.39
CA SER A 81 7.27 -6.38 14.49
C SER A 81 8.29 -5.34 14.03
N GLY A 82 7.83 -4.09 13.92
CA GLY A 82 8.61 -2.85 14.05
C GLY A 82 9.95 -2.76 13.30
N GLY A 83 9.93 -2.20 12.10
CA GLY A 83 11.10 -1.65 11.41
C GLY A 83 11.37 -2.31 10.07
N MET A 84 11.24 -1.55 8.99
CA MET A 84 11.57 -1.99 7.63
C MET A 84 12.75 -1.17 7.11
N SER A 85 13.70 -1.83 6.45
CA SER A 85 14.67 -1.21 5.55
C SER A 85 14.83 -2.10 4.33
N LEU A 86 15.20 -1.52 3.19
CA LEU A 86 15.51 -2.24 1.96
C LEU A 86 16.61 -3.29 2.21
N ALA A 87 16.37 -4.52 1.78
CA ALA A 87 17.43 -5.50 1.55
C ALA A 87 18.04 -5.23 0.16
N GLN A 88 19.37 -5.22 0.11
CA GLN A 88 20.16 -5.13 -1.12
C GLN A 88 19.98 -6.35 -2.01
#